data_AF-A0A2T3JDK5-F1
#
_entry.id   AF-A0A2T3JDK5-F1
#
_cell.length_a   1.000
_cell.length_b   1.000
_cell.length_c   1.000
_cell.angle_alpha   90.00
_cell.angle_beta   90.00
_cell.angle_gamma   90.00
#
_symmetry.space_group_name_H-M   'P 1'
#
loop_
_entity.id
_entity.type
_entity.pdbx_description
1 polymer ?
#
loop_
_entity_poly.entity_id
_entity_poly.type
_entity_poly.pdbx_seq_one_letter_code
_entity_poly.pdbx_strand_id
1 'polypeptide(L)'
;MCCLLQSYVVNADPIDTSVVEMLSVPSAMKQLESNGYYDFRMIKVERKHNEIVIKARNKAGEAVELEMDLYTGAILHEQANNAEIQ
;
A
#
# COMPACT_ATOMS: atom_id res chain seq x y z
N MET A 1 -45.78 -26.26 24.76
CA MET A 1 -45.36 -25.07 23.98
C MET A 1 -43.86 -25.14 23.78
N CYS A 2 -43.38 -25.54 22.59
CA CYS A 2 -41.97 -25.56 22.25
C CYS A 2 -41.82 -24.73 20.97
N CYS A 3 -41.24 -23.53 21.08
CA CYS A 3 -41.03 -22.65 19.94
C CYS A 3 -39.83 -23.15 19.13
N LEU A 4 -40.09 -23.59 17.91
CA LEU A 4 -39.06 -23.86 16.91
C LEU A 4 -38.45 -22.52 16.46
N LEU A 5 -37.21 -22.25 16.82
CA LEU A 5 -36.45 -21.11 16.32
C LEU A 5 -35.98 -21.44 14.90
N GLN A 6 -36.61 -20.84 13.89
CA GLN A 6 -36.11 -20.86 12.52
C GLN A 6 -34.97 -19.85 12.39
N SER A 7 -33.76 -20.35 12.14
CA SER A 7 -32.62 -19.53 11.74
C SER A 7 -32.68 -19.27 10.23
N TYR A 8 -32.70 -17.99 9.87
CA TYR A 8 -32.56 -17.54 8.49
C TYR A 8 -31.08 -17.34 8.19
N VAL A 9 -30.57 -18.02 7.16
CA VAL A 9 -29.26 -17.72 6.58
C VAL A 9 -29.41 -16.47 5.72
N VAL A 10 -28.85 -15.36 6.20
CA VAL A 10 -28.65 -14.16 5.40
C VAL A 10 -27.40 -14.39 4.55
N ASN A 11 -27.58 -14.52 3.24
CA ASN A 11 -26.47 -14.45 2.29
C ASN A 11 -26.23 -12.97 1.99
N ALA A 12 -25.00 -12.50 2.20
CA ALA A 12 -24.61 -11.16 1.78
C ALA A 12 -24.59 -11.10 0.24
N ASP A 13 -24.97 -9.95 -0.32
CA ASP A 13 -24.86 -9.72 -1.76
C ASP A 13 -23.39 -9.84 -2.20
N PRO A 14 -23.13 -10.42 -3.38
CA PRO A 14 -21.77 -10.56 -3.89
C PRO A 14 -21.12 -9.19 -4.05
N ILE A 15 -19.93 -9.00 -3.49
CA ILE A 15 -19.15 -7.77 -3.70
C ILE A 15 -18.71 -7.71 -5.16
N ASP A 16 -18.77 -6.51 -5.75
CA ASP A 16 -18.30 -6.27 -7.11
C ASP A 16 -16.77 -6.33 -7.15
N THR A 17 -16.23 -7.42 -7.71
CA THR A 17 -14.78 -7.63 -7.86
C THR A 17 -14.20 -6.97 -9.11
N SER A 18 -14.98 -6.18 -9.86
CA SER A 18 -14.51 -5.48 -11.05
C SER A 18 -13.78 -4.16 -10.75
N VAL A 19 -13.73 -3.75 -9.48
CA VAL A 19 -12.96 -2.59 -9.04
C VAL A 19 -11.48 -2.95 -9.15
N VAL A 20 -10.71 -2.23 -9.98
CA VAL A 20 -9.25 -2.29 -9.96
C VAL A 20 -8.82 -1.85 -8.56
N GLU A 21 -8.50 -2.82 -7.71
CA GLU A 21 -8.20 -2.56 -6.31
C GLU A 21 -6.90 -1.74 -6.22
N MET A 22 -6.99 -0.57 -5.58
CA MET A 22 -5.80 0.21 -5.23
C MET A 22 -4.88 -0.65 -4.38
N LEU A 23 -3.58 -0.56 -4.64
CA LEU A 23 -2.57 -1.23 -3.86
C LEU A 23 -2.64 -0.76 -2.41
N SER A 24 -2.86 -1.72 -1.51
CA SER A 24 -2.83 -1.45 -0.08
C SER A 24 -1.41 -1.07 0.36
N VAL A 25 -1.30 -0.20 1.37
CA VAL A 25 -0.01 0.15 1.97
C VAL A 25 0.78 -1.09 2.43
N PRO A 26 0.18 -2.10 3.10
CA PRO A 26 0.91 -3.33 3.44
C PRO A 26 1.45 -4.08 2.22
N SER A 27 0.69 -4.16 1.12
CA SER A 27 1.14 -4.79 -0.13
C SER A 27 2.32 -4.03 -0.73
N ALA A 28 2.25 -2.70 -0.74
CA ALA A 28 3.33 -1.80 -1.16
C ALA A 28 4.62 -2.04 -0.36
N MET A 29 4.52 -2.06 0.97
CA MET A 29 5.68 -2.30 1.84
C MET A 29 6.30 -3.67 1.58
N LYS A 30 5.48 -4.73 1.49
CA LYS A 30 5.97 -6.08 1.20
C LYS A 30 6.73 -6.15 -0.13
N GLN A 31 6.25 -5.44 -1.15
CA GLN A 31 6.93 -5.36 -2.44
C GLN A 31 8.27 -4.62 -2.31
N LEU A 32 8.30 -3.49 -1.62
CA LEU A 32 9.54 -2.75 -1.37
C LEU A 32 10.55 -3.54 -0.53
N GLU A 33 10.10 -4.26 0.49
CA GLU A 33 10.93 -5.18 1.28
C GLU A 33 11.56 -6.25 0.38
N SER A 34 10.77 -6.85 -0.52
CA SER A 34 11.28 -7.83 -1.50
C SER A 34 12.31 -7.23 -2.47
N ASN A 35 12.18 -5.92 -2.74
CA ASN A 35 13.15 -5.15 -3.51
C ASN A 35 14.36 -4.70 -2.68
N GLY A 36 14.43 -5.00 -1.39
CA GLY A 36 15.55 -4.71 -0.49
C GLY A 36 15.55 -3.32 0.12
N TYR A 37 14.41 -2.62 0.08
CA TYR A 37 14.22 -1.41 0.88
C TYR A 37 13.79 -1.77 2.29
N TYR A 38 14.12 -0.91 3.25
CA TYR A 38 13.78 -1.09 4.66
C TYR A 38 13.67 0.25 5.38
N ASP A 39 13.32 0.25 6.67
CA ASP A 39 13.17 1.49 7.47
C ASP A 39 12.15 2.48 6.85
N PHE A 40 10.95 1.97 6.54
CA PHE A 40 9.87 2.76 5.93
C PHE A 40 9.31 3.81 6.89
N ARG A 41 9.19 5.05 6.39
CA ARG A 41 8.73 6.24 7.12
C ARG A 41 7.92 7.13 6.20
N MET A 42 7.12 8.02 6.80
CA MET A 42 6.35 9.05 6.08
C MET A 42 5.58 8.51 4.86
N ILE A 43 4.84 7.42 5.05
CA ILE A 43 4.03 6.81 3.98
C ILE A 43 2.81 7.70 3.71
N LYS A 44 2.65 8.16 2.48
CA LYS A 44 1.54 9.02 2.06
C LYS A 44 0.91 8.49 0.77
N VAL A 45 -0.42 8.38 0.76
CA VAL A 45 -1.18 7.98 -0.42
C VAL A 45 -1.76 9.23 -1.10
N GLU A 46 -1.27 9.52 -2.30
CA GLU A 46 -1.67 10.67 -3.12
C GLU A 46 -2.65 10.22 -4.21
N ARG A 47 -3.94 10.15 -3.87
CA ARG A 47 -5.00 9.73 -4.81
C ARG A 47 -5.17 10.67 -6.01
N LYS A 48 -4.75 11.92 -5.89
CA LYS A 48 -4.83 12.89 -7.00
C LYS A 48 -3.86 12.53 -8.14
N HIS A 49 -2.70 11.97 -7.79
CA HIS A 49 -1.68 11.56 -8.75
C HIS A 49 -1.61 10.04 -8.92
N ASN A 50 -2.45 9.28 -8.20
CA ASN A 50 -2.43 7.82 -8.16
C ASN A 50 -1.07 7.26 -7.72
N GLU A 51 -0.53 7.84 -6.65
CA GLU A 51 0.82 7.51 -6.17
C GLU A 51 0.85 7.23 -4.67
N ILE A 52 1.86 6.48 -4.25
CA ILE A 52 2.24 6.27 -2.86
C ILE A 52 3.67 6.80 -2.71
N VAL A 53 3.83 7.83 -1.88
CA VAL A 53 5.12 8.44 -1.53
C VAL A 53 5.61 7.82 -0.23
N ILE A 54 6.85 7.33 -0.23
CA ILE A 54 7.42 6.54 0.86
C ILE A 54 8.87 6.96 1.09
N LYS A 55 9.24 7.32 2.31
CA LYS A 55 10.65 7.47 2.68
C LYS A 55 11.16 6.13 3.18
N ALA A 56 12.28 5.66 2.66
CA ALA A 56 12.87 4.38 3.01
C ALA A 56 14.40 4.46 2.99
N ARG A 57 15.06 3.35 3.30
CA ARG A 57 16.47 3.12 2.99
C ARG A 57 16.60 2.11 1.88
N ASN A 58 17.49 2.39 0.92
CA ASN A 58 17.83 1.46 -0.15
C ASN A 58 18.80 0.36 0.35
N LYS A 59 19.15 -0.60 -0.53
CA LYS A 59 20.10 -1.68 -0.21
C LYS A 59 21.49 -1.19 0.21
N ALA A 60 21.88 0.01 -0.22
CA ALA A 60 23.14 0.64 0.18
C ALA A 60 23.06 1.33 1.55
N GLY A 61 21.86 1.39 2.15
CA GLY A 61 21.60 2.06 3.42
C GLY A 61 21.37 3.56 3.31
N GLU A 62 21.28 4.10 2.10
CA GLU A 62 21.03 5.51 1.85
C GLU A 62 19.54 5.83 2.04
N ALA A 63 19.24 7.00 2.61
CA ALA A 63 17.87 7.48 2.73
C ALA A 63 17.36 7.89 1.35
N VAL A 64 16.23 7.34 0.94
CA VAL A 64 15.60 7.59 -0.36
C VAL A 64 14.13 7.94 -0.17
N GLU A 65 13.61 8.78 -1.05
CA GLU A 65 12.18 9.01 -1.25
C GLU A 65 11.74 8.28 -2.51
N LEU A 66 10.73 7.42 -2.35
CA LEU A 66 10.18 6.57 -3.39
C LEU A 66 8.78 7.07 -3.74
N GLU A 67 8.52 7.19 -5.03
CA GLU A 67 7.19 7.41 -5.58
C GLU A 67 6.79 6.13 -6.32
N MET A 68 5.66 5.57 -5.95
CA MET A 68 5.19 4.30 -6.47
C MET A 68 3.76 4.41 -6.98
N ASP A 69 3.46 3.79 -8.11
CA ASP A 69 2.12 3.79 -8.70
C ASP A 69 1.13 3.03 -7.80
N LEU A 70 -0.02 3.65 -7.55
CA LEU A 70 -1.05 3.20 -6.62
C LEU A 70 -1.79 1.94 -7.09
N TYR A 71 -1.74 1.56 -8.36
CA TYR A 71 -2.48 0.40 -8.87
C TYR A 71 -1.56 -0.75 -9.25
N THR A 72 -0.39 -0.46 -9.80
CA THR A 72 0.57 -1.45 -10.30
C THR A 72 1.67 -1.76 -9.30
N GLY A 73 1.95 -0.86 -8.35
CA GLY A 73 3.10 -0.97 -7.46
C GLY A 73 4.44 -0.78 -8.17
N ALA A 74 4.45 -0.21 -9.38
CA ALA A 74 5.67 0.13 -10.07
C ALA A 74 6.34 1.32 -9.38
N ILE A 75 7.64 1.23 -9.11
CA ILE A 75 8.42 2.38 -8.63
C ILE A 75 8.56 3.33 -9.82
N LEU A 76 7.91 4.50 -9.72
CA LEU A 76 7.95 5.54 -10.74
C LEU A 76 9.21 6.38 -10.59
N HIS A 77 9.61 6.64 -9.34
CA HIS A 77 10.75 7.49 -9.04
C HIS A 77 11.45 7.11 -7.74
N GLU A 78 12.77 7.25 -7.73
CA GLU A 78 13.62 7.12 -6.54
C GLU A 78 14.56 8.32 -6.51
N GLN A 79 14.48 9.11 -5.43
CA GLN A 79 15.43 10.20 -5.16
C GLN A 79 16.18 9.92 -3.88
N ALA A 80 17.50 10.02 -3.92
CA ALA A 80 18.29 10.09 -2.71
C ALA A 80 17.84 11.33 -1.92
N ASN A 81 17.37 11.11 -0.71
CA ASN A 81 17.06 12.18 0.22
C ASN A 81 18.39 12.71 0.77
N ASN A 82 19.10 13.48 -0.07
CA ASN A 82 20.15 14.37 0.38
C ASN A 82 19.45 15.49 1.16
N ALA A 83 19.09 15.18 2.40
CA ALA A 83 18.79 16.20 3.37
C ALA A 83 20.08 17.01 3.53
N GLU A 84 20.13 18.17 2.87
CA GLU A 84 20.98 19.27 3.27
C GLU A 84 20.80 19.42 4.79
N ILE A 85 21.86 19.12 5.51
CA ILE A 85 22.00 19.50 6.91
C ILE A 85 22.07 21.03 6.88
N GLN A 86 20.96 21.71 7.18
CA GLN A 86 20.96 23.12 7.58
C GLN A 86 20.85 23.20 9.09
#